data_AF-A0A7J7S097-F1
#
_entry.id   AF-A0A7J7S097-F1
#
_cell.length_a   1.000
_cell.length_b   1.000
_cell.length_c   1.000
_cell.angle_alpha   90.00
_cell.angle_beta   90.00
_cell.angle_gamma   90.00
#
_symmetry.space_group_name_H-M   'P 1'
#
loop_
_entity.id
_entity.type
_entity.pdbx_description
1 polymer ?
#
loop_
_entity_poly.entity_id
_entity_poly.type
_entity_poly.pdbx_seq_one_letter_code
_entity_poly.pdbx_strand_id
1 'polypeptide(L)'
;MTSRCYILALTTAVFIISLLCAHGAPVSPTGAQLMLCQAHSRCGDKFYDPQQHCCYDDAVVPLSRTRKCGNCTFRVCFEQCCPWSLRPQETFVVKVRGQGCCVAPTLDDRVCSSVS
;
A
#
# COMPACT_ATOMS: atom_id res chain seq x y z
N MET A 1 34.74 53.94 41.18
CA MET A 1 34.91 53.77 39.72
C MET A 1 34.60 52.33 39.29
N THR A 2 33.48 51.74 39.74
CA THR A 2 33.23 50.29 39.60
C THR A 2 31.93 49.98 38.84
N SER A 3 31.01 50.95 38.75
CA SER A 3 29.71 50.79 38.06
C SER A 3 29.85 50.85 36.52
N ARG A 4 30.72 51.73 35.99
CA ARG A 4 30.91 51.89 34.54
C ARG A 4 31.57 50.69 33.87
N CYS A 5 32.55 50.04 34.54
CA CYS A 5 33.18 48.84 34.00
C CYS A 5 32.23 47.63 33.99
N TYR A 6 31.37 47.50 35.01
CA TYR A 6 30.38 46.42 35.07
C TYR A 6 29.34 46.54 33.96
N ILE A 7 28.85 47.76 33.69
CA ILE A 7 27.91 48.03 32.61
C ILE A 7 28.54 47.71 31.23
N LEU A 8 29.80 48.09 31.01
CA LEU A 8 30.53 47.79 29.78
C LEU A 8 30.81 46.29 29.59
N ALA A 9 31.06 45.56 30.68
CA ALA A 9 31.25 44.11 30.64
C ALA A 9 29.94 43.36 30.30
N LEU A 10 28.80 43.83 30.81
CA LEU A 10 27.50 43.24 30.50
C LEU A 10 27.09 43.51 29.05
N THR A 11 27.29 44.72 28.55
CA THR A 11 26.94 45.06 27.17
C THR A 11 27.78 44.27 26.16
N THR A 12 29.08 44.10 26.43
CA THR A 12 29.96 43.28 25.58
C THR A 12 29.59 41.80 25.60
N ALA A 13 29.28 41.23 26.77
CA ALA A 13 28.84 39.83 26.88
C ALA A 13 27.52 39.58 26.12
N VAL A 14 26.53 40.46 26.27
CA VAL A 14 25.25 40.34 25.56
C VAL A 14 25.43 40.47 24.05
N PHE A 15 26.31 41.36 23.59
CA PHE A 15 26.60 41.53 22.16
C PHE A 15 27.27 40.29 21.56
N ILE A 16 28.21 39.67 22.29
CA ILE A 16 28.89 38.44 21.88
C ILE A 16 27.90 37.27 21.81
N ILE A 17 27.02 37.11 22.81
CA ILE A 17 25.98 36.06 22.81
C ILE A 17 25.01 36.25 21.63
N SER A 18 24.61 37.49 21.35
CA SER A 18 23.70 37.81 20.24
C SER A 18 24.32 37.50 18.88
N LEU A 19 25.62 37.80 18.72
CA LEU A 19 26.40 37.41 17.54
C LEU A 19 26.45 35.88 17.41
N LEU A 20 26.88 35.17 18.45
CA LEU A 20 26.95 33.69 18.47
C LEU A 20 25.61 33.02 18.12
N CYS A 21 24.49 33.55 18.61
CA CYS A 21 23.16 33.04 18.28
C CYS A 21 22.72 33.37 16.83
N ALA A 22 23.17 34.48 16.25
CA ALA A 22 22.88 34.84 14.87
C ALA A 22 23.70 34.03 13.84
N HIS A 23 24.84 33.45 14.24
CA HIS A 23 25.71 32.65 13.37
C HIS A 23 25.32 31.17 13.29
N GLY A 24 24.37 30.73 14.12
CA GLY A 24 23.74 29.43 14.00
C GLY A 24 22.79 29.43 12.81
N ALA A 25 23.31 29.33 11.59
CA ALA A 25 22.46 29.02 10.44
C ALA A 25 21.74 27.70 10.77
N PRO A 26 20.39 27.65 10.75
CA PRO A 26 19.71 26.38 10.83
C PRO A 26 20.13 25.61 9.58
N VAL A 27 21.01 24.63 9.76
CA VAL A 27 21.23 23.59 8.78
C VAL A 27 19.95 22.75 8.78
N SER A 28 18.89 23.30 8.18
CA SER A 28 17.81 22.46 7.69
C SER A 28 18.50 21.46 6.78
N PRO A 29 18.45 20.16 7.06
CA PRO A 29 19.08 19.21 6.18
C PRO A 29 18.39 19.37 4.83
N THR A 30 19.10 19.94 3.84
CA THR A 30 18.65 20.17 2.45
C THR A 30 18.49 18.85 1.69
N GLY A 31 18.08 17.80 2.39
CA GLY A 31 18.15 16.43 1.93
C GLY A 31 17.61 15.46 2.95
N ALA A 32 16.66 15.86 3.81
CA ALA A 32 15.69 14.89 4.29
C ALA A 32 14.82 14.49 3.08
N GLN A 33 15.42 13.73 2.15
CA GLN A 33 14.65 12.89 1.24
C GLN A 33 13.72 12.12 2.16
N LEU A 34 12.44 12.49 2.12
CA LEU A 34 11.37 11.80 2.80
C LEU A 34 11.52 10.34 2.37
N MET A 35 12.09 9.51 3.24
CA MET A 35 12.18 8.07 3.05
C MET A 35 10.74 7.57 3.10
N LEU A 36 10.05 7.64 1.96
CA LEU A 36 8.75 7.04 1.77
C LEU A 36 8.97 5.55 1.92
N CYS A 37 8.60 5.01 3.07
CA CYS A 37 8.54 3.57 3.26
C CYS A 37 7.55 3.03 2.23
N GLN A 38 8.07 2.38 1.19
CA GLN A 38 7.22 1.74 0.20
C GLN A 38 6.50 0.59 0.93
N ALA A 39 5.17 0.71 1.06
CA ALA A 39 4.35 -0.31 1.67
C ALA A 39 4.57 -1.61 0.89
N HIS A 40 5.29 -2.55 1.48
CA HIS A 40 5.51 -3.84 0.85
C HIS A 40 4.26 -4.69 1.04
N SER A 41 3.71 -5.19 -0.07
CA SER A 41 2.60 -6.13 -0.04
C SER A 41 3.03 -7.42 0.64
N ARG A 42 2.24 -7.84 1.63
CA ARG A 42 2.45 -9.09 2.37
C ARG A 42 1.29 -10.05 2.13
N CYS A 43 1.62 -11.33 2.14
CA CYS A 43 0.69 -12.44 2.14
C CYS A 43 1.06 -13.34 3.31
N GLY A 44 0.32 -13.24 4.42
CA GLY A 44 0.78 -13.71 5.73
C GLY A 44 2.13 -13.08 6.09
N ASP A 45 3.13 -13.92 6.35
CA ASP A 45 4.48 -13.49 6.73
C ASP A 45 5.43 -13.26 5.54
N LYS A 46 4.95 -13.49 4.30
CA LYS A 46 5.79 -13.38 3.09
C LYS A 46 5.57 -12.05 2.40
N PHE A 47 6.67 -11.38 2.07
CA PHE A 47 6.67 -10.28 1.12
C PHE A 47 6.59 -10.80 -0.31
N TYR A 48 5.95 -10.07 -1.20
CA TYR A 48 5.91 -10.39 -2.61
C TYR A 48 5.92 -9.13 -3.48
N ASP A 49 6.39 -9.27 -4.71
CA ASP A 49 6.29 -8.21 -5.72
C ASP A 49 4.88 -8.22 -6.36
N PRO A 50 4.05 -7.19 -6.13
CA PRO A 50 2.70 -7.12 -6.70
C PRO A 50 2.69 -7.00 -8.24
N GLN A 51 3.82 -6.67 -8.88
CA GLN A 51 3.92 -6.66 -10.35
C GLN A 51 4.02 -8.07 -10.94
N GLN A 52 4.40 -9.06 -10.13
CA GLN A 52 4.66 -10.45 -10.58
C GLN A 52 3.79 -11.49 -9.87
N HIS A 53 3.30 -11.17 -8.67
CA HIS A 53 2.59 -12.10 -7.80
C HIS A 53 1.37 -11.45 -7.13
N CYS A 54 0.47 -12.29 -6.64
CA CYS A 54 -0.63 -11.88 -5.77
C CYS A 54 -0.76 -12.83 -4.57
N CYS A 55 -1.52 -12.40 -3.57
CA CYS A 55 -1.92 -13.23 -2.45
C CYS A 55 -3.25 -13.94 -2.74
N TYR A 56 -3.24 -15.26 -2.65
CA TYR A 56 -4.42 -16.11 -2.86
C TYR A 56 -4.36 -17.32 -1.93
N ASP A 57 -5.41 -17.54 -1.13
CA ASP A 57 -5.46 -18.57 -0.07
C ASP A 57 -4.20 -18.56 0.83
N ASP A 58 -3.79 -17.38 1.31
CA ASP A 58 -2.57 -17.15 2.11
C ASP A 58 -1.25 -17.63 1.46
N ALA A 59 -1.27 -17.86 0.15
CA ALA A 59 -0.11 -18.20 -0.64
C ALA A 59 0.24 -17.11 -1.66
N VAL A 60 1.53 -16.85 -1.81
CA VAL A 60 2.07 -16.03 -2.89
C VAL A 60 2.05 -16.85 -4.17
N VAL A 61 1.29 -16.41 -5.16
CA VAL A 61 1.14 -17.10 -6.45
C VAL A 61 1.45 -16.15 -7.61
N PRO A 62 1.96 -16.65 -8.76
CA PRO A 62 2.24 -15.81 -9.91
C PRO A 62 0.94 -15.25 -10.51
N LEU A 63 1.00 -14.07 -11.15
CA LEU A 63 -0.16 -13.44 -11.81
C LEU A 63 -0.79 -14.31 -12.91
N SER A 64 -0.05 -15.28 -13.45
CA SER A 64 -0.53 -16.26 -14.43
C SER A 64 -1.32 -17.42 -13.82
N ARG A 65 -1.37 -17.55 -12.49
CA ARG A 65 -2.04 -18.67 -11.82
C ARG A 65 -3.53 -18.72 -12.15
N THR A 66 -4.00 -19.89 -12.55
CA THR A 66 -5.40 -20.16 -12.84
C THR A 66 -5.97 -21.27 -11.94
N ARG A 67 -7.30 -21.29 -11.79
CA ARG A 67 -8.07 -22.40 -11.22
C ARG A 67 -9.34 -22.66 -12.03
N LYS A 68 -9.94 -23.83 -11.83
CA LYS A 68 -11.21 -24.21 -12.46
C LYS A 68 -12.40 -23.56 -11.74
N CYS A 69 -13.44 -23.26 -12.52
CA CYS A 69 -14.74 -22.78 -12.08
C CYS A 69 -15.80 -23.47 -12.95
N GLY A 70 -16.29 -24.62 -12.50
CA GLY A 70 -17.04 -25.53 -13.38
C GLY A 70 -16.21 -25.93 -14.60
N ASN A 71 -16.76 -25.75 -15.80
CA ASN A 71 -16.10 -26.04 -17.08
C ASN A 71 -15.12 -24.95 -17.55
N CYS A 72 -15.07 -23.80 -16.87
CA CYS A 72 -14.17 -22.70 -17.19
C CYS A 72 -12.89 -22.72 -16.34
N THR A 73 -11.95 -21.86 -16.70
CA THR A 73 -10.84 -21.44 -15.85
C THR A 73 -10.88 -19.94 -15.58
N PHE A 74 -10.37 -19.52 -14.43
CA PHE A 74 -10.23 -18.11 -14.07
C PHE A 74 -8.84 -17.83 -13.51
N ARG A 75 -8.36 -16.59 -13.66
CA ARG A 75 -7.08 -16.09 -13.15
C ARG A 75 -7.26 -15.62 -11.71
N VAL A 76 -6.70 -16.35 -10.75
CA VAL A 76 -7.00 -16.17 -9.32
C VAL A 76 -6.61 -14.79 -8.75
N CYS A 77 -5.69 -14.09 -9.42
CA CYS A 77 -5.27 -12.76 -9.00
C CYS A 77 -6.26 -11.66 -9.39
N PHE A 78 -7.03 -11.85 -10.46
CA PHE A 78 -7.87 -10.81 -11.06
C PHE A 78 -9.35 -11.15 -11.07
N GLU A 79 -9.67 -12.43 -10.91
CA GLU A 79 -11.01 -12.97 -11.07
C GLU A 79 -11.36 -13.87 -9.87
N GLN A 80 -12.66 -14.06 -9.66
CA GLN A 80 -13.20 -14.97 -8.64
C GLN A 80 -14.34 -15.80 -9.24
N CYS A 81 -14.45 -17.05 -8.77
CA CYS A 81 -15.53 -17.95 -9.13
C CYS A 81 -16.68 -17.78 -8.11
N CYS A 82 -17.85 -17.38 -8.60
CA CYS A 82 -19.05 -17.22 -7.79
C CYS A 82 -20.04 -18.35 -8.10
N PRO A 83 -20.58 -19.05 -7.09
CA PRO A 83 -21.73 -19.92 -7.29
C PRO A 83 -22.95 -19.06 -7.64
N TRP A 84 -23.63 -19.38 -8.74
CA TRP A 84 -24.82 -18.69 -9.21
C TRP A 84 -26.01 -19.67 -9.17
N SER A 85 -26.82 -19.58 -8.12
CA SER A 85 -27.96 -20.48 -7.89
C SER A 85 -29.29 -19.75 -8.09
N LEU A 86 -29.80 -19.78 -9.32
CA LEU A 86 -31.20 -19.38 -9.63
C LEU A 86 -32.01 -20.52 -10.28
N ARG A 87 -31.42 -21.70 -10.52
CA ARG A 87 -32.03 -22.83 -11.24
C ARG A 87 -31.61 -24.18 -10.60
N PRO A 88 -32.31 -25.29 -10.90
CA PRO A 88 -31.98 -26.63 -10.37
C PRO A 88 -30.59 -27.16 -10.74
N GLN A 89 -29.88 -26.50 -11.67
CA GLN A 89 -28.54 -26.85 -12.12
C GLN A 89 -27.56 -25.80 -11.62
N GLU A 90 -26.54 -26.23 -10.87
CA GLU A 90 -25.50 -25.32 -10.38
C GLU A 90 -24.77 -24.70 -11.58
N THR A 91 -24.91 -23.38 -11.71
CA THR A 91 -24.14 -22.58 -12.65
C THR A 91 -23.12 -21.76 -11.87
N PHE A 92 -21.96 -21.53 -12.47
CA PHE A 92 -20.93 -20.69 -11.88
C PHE A 92 -20.73 -19.46 -12.75
N VAL A 93 -20.33 -18.35 -12.13
CA VAL A 93 -20.01 -17.12 -12.85
C VAL A 93 -18.62 -16.67 -12.43
N VAL A 94 -17.74 -16.46 -13.41
CA VAL A 94 -16.44 -15.84 -13.18
C VAL A 94 -16.61 -14.33 -13.27
N LYS A 95 -16.28 -13.64 -12.18
CA LYS A 95 -16.35 -12.18 -12.05
C LYS A 95 -14.97 -11.59 -11.79
N VAL A 96 -14.84 -10.29 -12.03
CA VAL A 96 -13.65 -9.54 -11.61
C VAL A 96 -13.57 -9.53 -10.08
N ARG A 97 -12.38 -9.75 -9.54
CA ARG A 97 -12.12 -9.75 -8.10
C ARG A 97 -12.49 -8.39 -7.50
N GLY A 98 -13.22 -8.41 -6.39
CA GLY A 98 -13.74 -7.20 -5.74
C GLY A 98 -15.19 -6.86 -6.12
N GLN A 99 -15.76 -7.50 -7.14
CA GLN A 99 -17.20 -7.47 -7.36
C GLN A 99 -17.91 -8.47 -6.44
N GLY A 100 -19.10 -8.12 -5.96
CA GLY A 100 -19.92 -9.02 -5.15
C GLY A 100 -20.51 -10.16 -5.98
N CYS A 101 -20.46 -11.39 -5.48
CA CYS A 101 -21.09 -12.55 -6.15
C CYS A 101 -22.62 -12.43 -6.28
N CYS A 102 -23.27 -11.71 -5.35
CA CYS A 102 -24.72 -11.52 -5.36
C CYS A 102 -25.20 -10.45 -6.36
N VAL A 103 -24.28 -9.73 -7.00
CA VAL A 103 -24.64 -8.74 -8.04
C VAL A 103 -25.06 -9.50 -9.31
N ALA A 104 -26.07 -9.01 -10.03
CA ALA A 104 -26.48 -9.58 -11.31
C ALA A 104 -25.28 -9.76 -12.27
N PRO A 105 -25.29 -10.78 -13.16
CA PRO A 105 -24.23 -10.95 -14.13
C PRO A 105 -24.24 -9.77 -15.10
N THR A 106 -23.07 -9.22 -15.37
CA THR A 106 -22.86 -8.16 -16.37
C THR A 106 -22.39 -8.78 -17.69
N LEU A 107 -22.32 -7.98 -18.77
CA LEU A 107 -21.86 -8.44 -20.07
C LEU A 107 -20.42 -9.01 -20.03
N ASP A 108 -19.59 -8.50 -19.12
CA ASP A 108 -18.20 -8.94 -18.94
C ASP A 108 -18.07 -10.24 -18.13
N ASP A 109 -19.15 -10.72 -17.50
CA ASP A 109 -19.12 -11.91 -16.68
C ASP A 109 -19.18 -13.18 -17.53
N ARG A 110 -18.30 -14.14 -17.22
CA ARG A 110 -18.29 -15.44 -17.93
C ARG A 110 -19.11 -16.45 -17.16
N VAL A 111 -20.20 -16.91 -17.78
CA VAL A 111 -21.06 -17.97 -17.24
C VAL A 111 -20.46 -19.34 -17.58
N CYS A 112 -20.39 -20.20 -16.57
CA CYS A 112 -19.74 -21.49 -16.61
C CYS A 112 -20.69 -22.58 -16.15
N SER A 113 -20.67 -23.72 -16.84
CA SER A 113 -21.51 -24.88 -16.51
C SER A 113 -20.87 -25.72 -15.41
N SER A 114 -21.68 -26.36 -14.57
CA SER A 114 -21.20 -27.42 -13.68
C SER A 114 -20.59 -28.55 -14.49
N VAL A 115 -19.54 -29.17 -13.93
CA VAL A 115 -18.97 -30.41 -14.45
C VAL A 115 -19.57 -31.52 -13.61
N SER A 116 -20.33 -32.41 -14.26
CA SER A 116 -20.98 -33.57 -13.64
C SER A 116 -19.97 -34.57 -13.10
#